data_AF-A0A3A9FPF4-F1
#
_entry.id   AF-A0A3A9FPF4-F1
#
_cell.length_a   1.000
_cell.length_b   1.000
_cell.length_c   1.000
_cell.angle_alpha   90.00
_cell.angle_beta   90.00
_cell.angle_gamma   90.00
#
_symmetry.space_group_name_H-M   'P 1'
#
loop_
_entity.id
_entity.type
_entity.pdbx_description
1 polymer ?
#
loop_
_entity_poly.entity_id
_entity_poly.type
_entity_poly.pdbx_seq_one_letter_code
_entity_poly.pdbx_strand_id
1 'polypeptide(L)'
;WNPALVQTDRSHYTYLYRTYEGDPNTIELCDNHIPYEPSGMDINAKEHPLTLDEIKQRKISELSRSCNEEITKGISIQVHDTLEHFSYRDEDQTNIKELFDLAIQTNIPMYYHSDNQGCKLYSVEQIIELYATASMNKLHHTTYFNQMKQYIESLDNTESINSITYGDQLSNEFLTTYDHAMTQARESMETLLENRKIHLTIGER
;
A
#
# COMPACT_ATOMS: atom_id res chain seq x y z
N TRP A 1 15.80 -29.89 -14.51
CA TRP A 1 15.90 -28.54 -13.94
C TRP A 1 14.91 -28.47 -12.78
N ASN A 2 15.42 -28.43 -11.55
CA ASN A 2 14.63 -28.41 -10.31
C ASN A 2 14.63 -26.96 -9.79
N PRO A 3 13.50 -26.25 -9.70
CA PRO A 3 13.48 -24.80 -9.49
C PRO A 3 13.66 -24.35 -8.03
N ALA A 4 14.04 -25.24 -7.10
CA ALA A 4 13.90 -25.00 -5.67
C ALA A 4 15.22 -24.93 -4.87
N LEU A 5 16.32 -24.46 -5.45
CA LEU A 5 17.53 -24.16 -4.68
C LEU A 5 18.02 -22.76 -5.00
N VAL A 6 17.48 -21.76 -4.30
CA VAL A 6 18.22 -20.52 -4.09
C VAL A 6 19.24 -20.81 -2.99
N GLN A 7 20.44 -21.22 -3.39
CA GLN A 7 21.58 -21.25 -2.49
C GLN A 7 22.00 -19.80 -2.25
N THR A 8 21.34 -19.11 -1.32
CA THR A 8 21.79 -17.79 -0.90
C THR A 8 23.05 -17.95 -0.07
N ASP A 9 24.12 -17.28 -0.45
CA ASP A 9 25.25 -17.04 0.44
C ASP A 9 24.75 -16.18 1.60
N ARG A 10 24.71 -16.77 2.80
CA ARG A 10 24.12 -16.14 3.99
C ARG A 10 25.15 -15.38 4.83
N SER A 11 26.40 -15.28 4.35
CA SER A 11 27.50 -14.63 5.08
C SER A 11 27.27 -13.13 5.36
N HIS A 12 26.29 -12.51 4.69
CA HIS A 12 25.94 -11.10 4.86
C HIS A 12 24.68 -10.83 5.71
N TYR A 13 24.02 -11.87 6.24
CA TYR A 13 22.83 -11.67 7.08
C TYR A 13 23.24 -11.41 8.53
N THR A 14 23.01 -10.18 9.00
CA THR A 14 23.38 -9.75 10.36
C THR A 14 22.42 -10.27 11.45
N TYR A 15 21.23 -10.77 11.08
CA TYR A 15 20.09 -11.02 11.99
C TYR A 15 19.51 -12.44 11.92
N LEU A 16 20.31 -13.41 11.49
CA LEU A 16 19.89 -14.81 11.44
C LEU A 16 19.90 -15.41 12.86
N TYR A 17 18.72 -15.75 13.41
CA TYR A 17 18.58 -16.22 14.79
C TYR A 17 18.87 -17.71 14.93
N ARG A 18 18.34 -18.54 14.03
CA ARG A 18 18.58 -19.99 14.04
C ARG A 18 18.36 -20.66 12.69
N THR A 19 19.18 -21.66 12.40
CA THR A 19 18.94 -22.67 11.37
C THR A 19 18.81 -24.04 12.02
N TYR A 20 17.97 -24.90 11.45
CA TYR A 20 17.70 -26.23 11.99
C TYR A 20 18.38 -27.30 11.11
N GLU A 21 19.30 -28.07 11.67
CA GLU A 21 19.97 -29.15 10.90
C GLU A 21 18.99 -30.22 10.39
N GLY A 22 17.91 -30.47 11.15
CA GLY A 22 16.86 -31.41 10.76
C GLY A 22 15.80 -30.84 9.82
N ASP A 23 15.78 -29.52 9.63
CA ASP A 23 14.86 -28.83 8.70
C ASP A 23 15.52 -27.54 8.17
N PRO A 24 16.41 -27.67 7.17
CA PRO A 24 17.25 -26.56 6.71
C PRO A 24 16.48 -25.43 6.00
N ASN A 25 15.18 -25.63 5.74
CA ASN A 25 14.31 -24.63 5.13
C ASN A 25 13.63 -23.72 6.17
N THR A 26 13.66 -24.10 7.44
CA THR A 26 13.14 -23.28 8.53
C THR A 26 14.25 -22.37 9.06
N ILE A 27 14.01 -21.07 9.01
CA ILE A 27 14.90 -20.05 9.59
C ILE A 27 14.12 -19.20 10.59
N GLU A 28 14.74 -18.90 11.71
CA GLU A 28 14.26 -17.88 12.64
C GLU A 28 15.08 -16.60 12.45
N LEU A 29 14.41 -15.46 12.43
CA LEU A 29 15.02 -14.13 12.31
C LEU A 29 14.67 -13.32 13.57
N CYS A 30 15.61 -12.50 14.05
CA CYS A 30 15.39 -11.64 15.21
C CYS A 30 15.65 -10.18 14.84
N ASP A 31 14.67 -9.29 15.03
CA ASP A 31 14.70 -7.89 14.58
C ASP A 31 15.12 -6.89 15.68
N ASN A 32 15.55 -7.37 16.84
CA ASN A 32 15.80 -6.53 18.01
C ASN A 32 17.20 -5.90 18.09
N HIS A 33 17.99 -5.93 17.01
CA HIS A 33 19.34 -5.31 16.94
C HIS A 33 20.37 -5.84 17.96
N ILE A 34 20.19 -7.06 18.50
CA ILE A 34 21.13 -7.68 19.46
C ILE A 34 22.09 -8.65 18.72
N PRO A 35 23.43 -8.53 18.85
CA PRO A 35 24.38 -9.50 18.30
C PRO A 35 24.23 -10.88 18.97
N TYR A 36 24.28 -11.96 18.17
CA TYR A 36 24.22 -13.33 18.68
C TYR A 36 25.48 -13.70 19.48
N GLU A 37 25.29 -14.09 20.75
CA GLU A 37 26.26 -14.86 21.53
C GLU A 37 25.73 -16.30 21.70
N PRO A 38 26.54 -17.34 21.40
CA PRO A 38 26.14 -18.73 21.63
C PRO A 38 26.15 -19.02 23.13
N SER A 39 25.09 -18.61 23.82
CA SER A 39 24.82 -18.98 25.20
C SER A 39 24.17 -20.36 25.24
N GLY A 40 24.65 -21.23 26.15
CA GLY A 40 24.05 -22.53 26.41
C GLY A 40 22.54 -22.38 26.57
N MET A 41 21.78 -23.18 25.82
CA MET A 41 20.32 -23.18 25.81
C MET A 41 19.76 -23.28 27.23
N ASP A 42 19.37 -22.14 27.80
CA ASP A 42 18.38 -22.11 28.87
C ASP A 42 17.00 -22.14 28.22
N ILE A 43 16.45 -23.35 28.11
CA ILE A 43 15.09 -23.63 27.65
C ILE A 43 14.01 -23.06 28.60
N ASN A 44 14.39 -22.37 29.68
CA ASN A 44 13.50 -21.59 30.56
C ASN A 44 13.63 -20.07 30.38
N ALA A 45 14.03 -19.58 29.20
CA ALA A 45 13.85 -18.16 28.87
C ALA A 45 12.37 -17.80 29.03
N LYS A 46 12.01 -17.21 30.18
CA LYS A 46 10.66 -16.72 30.48
C LYS A 46 10.24 -15.83 29.33
N GLU A 47 9.01 -16.01 28.83
CA GLU A 47 8.37 -15.04 27.95
C GLU A 47 8.57 -13.65 28.58
N HIS A 48 9.38 -12.82 27.94
CA HIS A 48 9.51 -11.43 28.34
C HIS A 48 8.23 -10.73 27.89
N PRO A 49 7.51 -10.04 28.80
CA PRO A 49 6.34 -9.27 28.38
C PRO A 49 6.79 -8.20 27.40
N LEU A 50 6.06 -8.07 26.28
CA LEU A 50 6.35 -7.06 25.27
C LEU A 50 6.39 -5.67 25.91
N THR A 51 7.40 -4.90 25.53
CA THR A 51 7.50 -3.47 25.85
C THR A 51 6.40 -2.69 25.12
N LEU A 52 6.07 -1.49 25.62
CA LEU A 52 5.10 -0.61 24.98
C LEU A 52 5.49 -0.30 23.52
N ASP A 53 6.79 -0.08 23.26
CA ASP A 53 7.29 0.22 21.92
C ASP A 53 7.14 -0.98 20.97
N GLU A 54 7.43 -2.20 21.44
CA GLU A 54 7.18 -3.42 20.65
C GLU A 54 5.69 -3.61 20.34
N ILE A 55 4.81 -3.27 21.28
CA ILE A 55 3.36 -3.33 21.07
C ILE A 55 2.93 -2.30 20.01
N LYS A 56 3.44 -1.07 20.06
CA LYS A 56 3.21 -0.04 19.03
C LYS A 56 3.69 -0.51 17.67
N GLN A 57 4.92 -1.00 17.55
CA GLN A 57 5.48 -1.47 16.28
C GLN A 57 4.66 -2.61 15.70
N ARG A 58 4.26 -3.59 16.54
CA ARG A 58 3.40 -4.69 16.09
C ARG A 58 2.07 -4.19 15.54
N LYS A 59 1.42 -3.23 16.21
CA LYS A 59 0.16 -2.64 15.72
C LYS A 59 0.38 -1.83 14.44
N ILE A 60 1.46 -1.06 14.33
CA ILE A 60 1.80 -0.31 13.11
C ILE A 60 2.03 -1.26 11.93
N SER A 61 2.76 -2.37 12.12
CA SER A 61 2.96 -3.39 11.08
C SER A 61 1.66 -4.07 10.67
N GLU A 62 0.77 -4.38 11.63
CA GLU A 62 -0.57 -4.90 11.36
C GLU A 62 -1.37 -3.95 10.45
N LEU A 63 -1.46 -2.67 10.83
CA LEU A 63 -2.20 -1.67 10.05
C LEU A 63 -1.52 -1.35 8.70
N SER A 64 -0.19 -1.43 8.62
CA SER A 64 0.55 -1.25 7.38
C SER A 64 0.20 -2.33 6.36
N ARG A 65 0.07 -3.58 6.80
CA ARG A 65 -0.39 -4.68 5.94
C ARG A 65 -1.82 -4.44 5.45
N SER A 66 -2.74 -4.05 6.32
CA SER A 66 -4.12 -3.72 5.93
C SER A 66 -4.20 -2.55 4.94
N CYS A 67 -3.37 -1.52 5.12
CA CYS A 67 -3.23 -0.42 4.17
C CYS A 67 -2.79 -0.93 2.78
N ASN A 68 -1.75 -1.75 2.74
CA ASN A 68 -1.27 -2.31 1.48
C ASN A 68 -2.30 -3.24 0.82
N GLU A 69 -3.01 -4.05 1.62
CA GLU A 69 -4.10 -4.91 1.13
C GLU A 69 -5.21 -4.10 0.47
N GLU A 70 -5.71 -3.05 1.10
CA GLU A 70 -6.78 -2.21 0.50
C GLU A 70 -6.30 -1.40 -0.72
N ILE A 71 -5.03 -0.98 -0.75
CA ILE A 71 -4.46 -0.35 -1.96
C ILE A 71 -4.40 -1.36 -3.09
N THR A 72 -3.77 -2.52 -2.88
CA THR A 72 -3.48 -3.49 -3.94
C THR A 72 -4.72 -4.25 -4.42
N LYS A 73 -5.72 -4.40 -3.55
CA LYS A 73 -7.07 -4.84 -3.92
C LYS A 73 -7.68 -3.93 -4.98
N GLY A 74 -7.27 -2.67 -5.05
CA GLY A 74 -7.65 -1.77 -6.13
C GLY A 74 -9.10 -1.30 -6.05
N ILE A 75 -9.67 -0.97 -7.21
CA ILE A 75 -10.94 -0.24 -7.29
C ILE A 75 -11.87 -0.85 -8.31
N SER A 76 -13.13 -0.42 -8.31
CA SER A 76 -14.06 -0.74 -9.39
C SER A 76 -14.58 0.56 -10.00
N ILE A 77 -14.67 0.62 -11.34
CA ILE A 77 -15.28 1.74 -12.06
C ILE A 77 -16.39 1.23 -12.98
N GLN A 78 -17.34 2.11 -13.26
CA GLN A 78 -18.44 1.82 -14.18
C GLN A 78 -17.93 1.99 -15.62
N VAL A 79 -17.98 0.93 -16.42
CA VAL A 79 -17.60 0.96 -17.83
C VAL A 79 -18.82 0.59 -18.66
N HIS A 80 -19.49 1.58 -19.24
CA HIS A 80 -20.81 1.41 -19.86
C HIS A 80 -21.81 0.81 -18.84
N ASP A 81 -22.36 -0.38 -19.11
CA ASP A 81 -23.34 -1.06 -18.25
C ASP A 81 -22.71 -2.10 -17.30
N THR A 82 -21.38 -2.20 -17.27
CA THR A 82 -20.65 -3.17 -16.45
C THR A 82 -19.77 -2.51 -15.41
N LEU A 83 -19.87 -2.97 -14.16
CA LEU A 83 -18.91 -2.62 -13.11
C LEU A 83 -17.68 -3.52 -13.27
N GLU A 84 -16.52 -2.91 -13.50
CA GLU A 84 -15.28 -3.64 -13.72
C GLU A 84 -14.26 -3.34 -12.64
N HIS A 85 -13.54 -4.39 -12.24
CA HIS A 85 -12.56 -4.33 -11.18
C HIS A 85 -11.14 -4.26 -11.73
N PHE A 86 -10.32 -3.43 -11.11
CA PHE A 86 -8.93 -3.23 -11.46
C PHE A 86 -8.11 -3.32 -10.18
N SER A 87 -7.24 -4.31 -10.11
CA SER A 87 -6.20 -4.35 -9.09
C SER A 87 -5.24 -3.16 -9.22
N TYR A 88 -4.55 -2.84 -8.13
CA TYR A 88 -3.63 -1.70 -8.09
C TYR A 88 -2.29 -2.10 -7.47
N ARG A 89 -1.75 -3.23 -7.92
CA ARG A 89 -0.41 -3.71 -7.55
C ARG A 89 0.65 -2.81 -8.19
N ASP A 90 1.90 -2.97 -7.80
CA ASP A 90 2.98 -2.06 -8.23
C ASP A 90 3.12 -1.95 -9.75
N GLU A 91 2.94 -3.06 -10.48
CA GLU A 91 2.92 -3.08 -11.93
C GLU A 91 1.69 -2.34 -12.48
N ASP A 92 0.49 -2.59 -11.93
CA ASP A 92 -0.75 -1.92 -12.35
C ASP A 92 -0.69 -0.42 -12.14
N GLN A 93 -0.08 0.04 -11.04
CA GLN A 93 0.10 1.46 -10.75
C GLN A 93 0.90 2.16 -11.85
N THR A 94 1.98 1.52 -12.31
CA THR A 94 2.80 2.03 -13.41
C THR A 94 2.02 1.99 -14.72
N ASN A 95 1.39 0.85 -15.03
CA ASN A 95 0.63 0.64 -16.27
C ASN A 95 -0.53 1.62 -16.41
N ILE A 96 -1.33 1.81 -15.35
CA ILE A 96 -2.48 2.73 -15.35
C ILE A 96 -2.00 4.18 -15.46
N LYS A 97 -0.87 4.53 -14.83
CA LYS A 97 -0.29 5.88 -14.98
C LYS A 97 0.17 6.14 -16.42
N GLU A 98 0.90 5.21 -17.02
CA GLU A 98 1.36 5.34 -18.42
C GLU A 98 0.18 5.42 -19.39
N LEU A 99 -0.85 4.58 -19.17
CA LEU A 99 -2.11 4.62 -19.92
C LEU A 99 -2.78 5.99 -19.83
N PHE A 100 -2.86 6.55 -18.61
CA PHE A 100 -3.41 7.87 -18.36
C PHE A 100 -2.63 8.98 -19.04
N ASP A 101 -1.30 8.99 -18.89
CA ASP A 101 -0.43 10.01 -19.49
C ASP A 101 -0.59 10.01 -21.03
N LEU A 102 -0.59 8.83 -21.65
CA LEU A 102 -0.79 8.68 -23.10
C LEU A 102 -2.19 9.11 -23.54
N ALA A 103 -3.24 8.72 -22.81
CA ALA A 103 -4.62 9.07 -23.15
C ALA A 103 -4.88 10.58 -23.04
N ILE A 104 -4.32 11.24 -22.01
CA ILE A 104 -4.38 12.69 -21.84
C ILE A 104 -3.63 13.41 -22.96
N GLN A 105 -2.41 12.96 -23.30
CA GLN A 105 -1.56 13.63 -24.28
C GLN A 105 -2.08 13.48 -25.71
N THR A 106 -2.56 12.29 -26.07
CA THR A 106 -2.96 11.98 -27.44
C THR A 106 -4.44 12.22 -27.70
N ASN A 107 -5.28 12.23 -26.66
CA ASN A 107 -6.73 12.23 -26.77
C ASN A 107 -7.28 11.06 -27.61
N ILE A 108 -6.61 9.91 -27.58
CA ILE A 108 -6.99 8.70 -28.31
C ILE A 108 -7.40 7.60 -27.32
N PRO A 109 -8.52 6.87 -27.56
CA PRO A 109 -8.89 5.68 -26.80
C PRO A 109 -7.78 4.60 -26.84
N MET A 110 -7.54 3.94 -25.71
CA MET A 110 -6.42 2.99 -25.56
C MET A 110 -6.90 1.62 -25.10
N TYR A 111 -6.16 0.58 -25.50
CA TYR A 111 -6.40 -0.79 -25.08
C TYR A 111 -5.84 -1.05 -23.68
N TYR A 112 -6.63 -1.67 -22.82
CA TYR A 112 -6.21 -2.12 -21.49
C TYR A 112 -7.02 -3.35 -21.04
N HIS A 113 -6.76 -3.89 -19.85
CA HIS A 113 -7.51 -5.02 -19.29
C HIS A 113 -7.94 -4.76 -17.84
N SER A 114 -9.13 -5.22 -17.49
CA SER A 114 -9.58 -5.36 -16.09
C SER A 114 -9.23 -6.75 -15.56
N ASP A 115 -9.38 -6.95 -14.26
CA ASP A 115 -9.02 -8.20 -13.59
C ASP A 115 -9.80 -9.39 -14.18
N ASN A 116 -9.07 -10.44 -14.57
CA ASN A 116 -9.62 -11.67 -15.16
C ASN A 116 -10.40 -11.47 -16.47
N GLN A 117 -10.27 -10.31 -17.13
CA GLN A 117 -10.92 -10.02 -18.41
C GLN A 117 -9.90 -9.87 -19.55
N GLY A 118 -10.40 -9.99 -20.78
CA GLY A 118 -9.60 -9.75 -21.99
C GLY A 118 -9.30 -8.27 -22.22
N CYS A 119 -8.33 -8.03 -23.10
CA CYS A 119 -7.99 -6.68 -23.55
C CYS A 119 -9.15 -6.04 -24.32
N LYS A 120 -9.48 -4.79 -24.01
CA LYS A 120 -10.54 -4.02 -24.67
C LYS A 120 -10.19 -2.54 -24.77
N LEU A 121 -10.89 -1.85 -25.65
CA LEU A 121 -10.71 -0.42 -25.88
C LEU A 121 -11.48 0.39 -24.83
N TYR A 122 -10.79 1.30 -24.14
CA TYR A 122 -11.37 2.24 -23.19
C TYR A 122 -11.34 3.66 -23.76
N SER A 123 -12.40 4.44 -23.53
CA SER A 123 -12.41 5.86 -23.86
C SER A 123 -11.42 6.64 -22.99
N VAL A 124 -11.05 7.84 -23.44
CA VAL A 124 -10.14 8.70 -22.66
C VAL A 124 -10.76 9.06 -21.30
N GLU A 125 -12.07 9.30 -21.26
CA GLU A 125 -12.81 9.58 -20.03
C GLU A 125 -12.79 8.41 -19.06
N GLN A 126 -12.93 7.17 -19.55
CA GLN A 126 -12.85 5.97 -18.73
C GLN A 126 -11.45 5.76 -18.15
N ILE A 127 -10.41 6.05 -18.94
CA ILE A 127 -9.01 5.97 -18.49
C ILE A 127 -8.73 7.03 -17.42
N ILE A 128 -9.25 8.25 -17.60
CA ILE A 128 -9.17 9.32 -16.61
C ILE A 128 -9.86 8.89 -15.31
N GLU A 129 -11.08 8.34 -15.39
CA GLU A 129 -11.82 7.87 -14.22
C GLU A 129 -11.07 6.75 -13.49
N LEU A 130 -10.51 5.78 -14.24
CA LEU A 130 -9.70 4.70 -13.69
C LEU A 130 -8.51 5.24 -12.89
N TYR A 131 -7.69 6.09 -13.52
CA TYR A 131 -6.51 6.64 -12.86
C TYR A 131 -6.88 7.56 -11.69
N ALA A 132 -7.85 8.45 -11.85
CA ALA A 132 -8.27 9.35 -10.77
C ALA A 132 -8.79 8.56 -9.56
N THR A 133 -9.63 7.55 -9.79
CA THR A 133 -10.19 6.72 -8.72
C THR A 133 -9.10 5.91 -8.02
N ALA A 134 -8.22 5.24 -8.78
CA ALA A 134 -7.17 4.41 -8.21
C ALA A 134 -6.11 5.24 -7.46
N SER A 135 -5.68 6.36 -8.04
CA SER A 135 -4.72 7.27 -7.40
C SER A 135 -5.28 7.91 -6.13
N MET A 136 -6.55 8.33 -6.14
CA MET A 136 -7.21 8.86 -4.94
C MET A 136 -7.42 7.79 -3.87
N ASN A 137 -7.71 6.54 -4.24
CA ASN A 137 -7.79 5.42 -3.30
C ASN A 137 -6.43 5.16 -2.62
N LYS A 138 -5.35 5.11 -3.40
CA LYS A 138 -3.99 4.97 -2.85
C LYS A 138 -3.63 6.14 -1.93
N LEU A 139 -3.94 7.36 -2.33
CA LEU A 139 -3.67 8.53 -1.49
C LEU A 139 -4.46 8.48 -0.19
N HIS A 140 -5.74 8.10 -0.25
CA HIS A 140 -6.59 7.89 0.94
C HIS A 140 -5.91 6.94 1.92
N HIS A 141 -5.59 5.71 1.50
CA HIS A 141 -5.04 4.70 2.40
C HIS A 141 -3.66 5.06 2.94
N THR A 142 -2.78 5.63 2.11
CA THR A 142 -1.44 6.05 2.56
C THR A 142 -1.52 7.21 3.55
N THR A 143 -2.35 8.21 3.29
CA THR A 143 -2.56 9.35 4.21
C THR A 143 -3.22 8.88 5.50
N TYR A 144 -4.29 8.10 5.41
CA TYR A 144 -5.01 7.54 6.55
C TYR A 144 -4.08 6.72 7.46
N PHE A 145 -3.31 5.79 6.88
CA PHE A 145 -2.34 5.00 7.64
C PHE A 145 -1.29 5.87 8.33
N ASN A 146 -0.76 6.89 7.65
CA ASN A 146 0.21 7.80 8.25
C ASN A 146 -0.37 8.56 9.45
N GLN A 147 -1.66 8.90 9.43
CA GLN A 147 -2.33 9.51 10.57
C GLN A 147 -2.59 8.52 11.71
N MET A 148 -3.03 7.29 11.39
CA MET A 148 -3.18 6.22 12.38
C MET A 148 -1.87 5.87 13.06
N LYS A 149 -0.76 5.86 12.31
CA LYS A 149 0.59 5.63 12.85
C LYS A 149 0.96 6.69 13.88
N GLN A 150 0.81 7.98 13.55
CA GLN A 150 1.09 9.06 14.49
C GLN A 150 0.19 9.01 15.72
N TYR A 151 -1.09 8.63 15.54
CA TYR A 151 -2.00 8.41 16.66
C TYR A 151 -1.50 7.30 17.59
N ILE A 152 -1.13 6.12 17.06
CA ILE A 152 -0.55 5.02 17.85
C ILE A 152 0.71 5.45 18.59
N GLU A 153 1.59 6.20 17.92
CA GLU A 153 2.83 6.69 18.50
C GLU A 153 2.59 7.63 19.70
N SER A 154 1.49 8.41 19.68
CA SER A 154 1.09 9.32 20.76
C SER A 154 0.53 8.62 22.00
N LEU A 155 0.11 7.35 21.91
CA LEU A 155 -0.51 6.62 23.02
C LEU A 155 0.54 6.11 24.02
N ASP A 156 0.18 6.03 25.30
CA ASP A 156 1.04 5.60 26.40
C ASP A 156 0.58 4.29 27.08
N ASN A 157 -0.53 3.71 26.60
CA ASN A 157 -1.15 2.56 27.23
C ASN A 157 -1.49 1.45 26.20
N THR A 158 -1.20 0.22 26.60
CA THR A 158 -1.34 -0.99 25.78
C THR A 158 -2.79 -1.29 25.37
N GLU A 159 -3.75 -1.00 26.24
CA GLU A 159 -5.17 -1.29 25.98
C GLU A 159 -5.69 -0.47 24.78
N SER A 160 -5.44 0.84 24.79
CA SER A 160 -5.84 1.73 23.69
C SER A 160 -5.14 1.36 22.38
N ILE A 161 -3.86 0.97 22.43
CA ILE A 161 -3.13 0.56 21.21
C ILE A 161 -3.73 -0.73 20.62
N ASN A 162 -4.05 -1.72 21.47
CA ASN A 162 -4.58 -3.00 21.01
C ASN A 162 -6.02 -2.89 20.49
N SER A 163 -6.81 -1.94 20.98
CA SER A 163 -8.19 -1.73 20.53
C SER A 163 -8.30 -1.10 19.13
N ILE A 164 -7.22 -0.52 18.61
CA ILE A 164 -7.22 0.14 17.30
C ILE A 164 -7.38 -0.90 16.18
N THR A 165 -8.30 -0.63 15.27
CA THR A 165 -8.54 -1.40 14.04
C THR A 165 -8.41 -0.54 12.79
N TYR A 166 -8.01 -1.17 11.68
CA TYR A 166 -7.93 -0.46 10.40
C TYR A 166 -9.34 -0.10 9.92
N GLY A 167 -9.58 1.19 9.63
CA GLY A 167 -10.91 1.71 9.29
C GLY A 167 -11.58 2.49 10.43
N ASP A 168 -10.99 2.51 11.64
CA ASP A 168 -11.44 3.40 12.71
C ASP A 168 -11.41 4.87 12.26
N GLN A 169 -12.37 5.66 12.75
CA GLN A 169 -12.45 7.08 12.42
C GLN A 169 -11.26 7.85 13.00
N LEU A 170 -10.60 8.64 12.15
CA LEU A 170 -9.64 9.63 12.61
C LEU A 170 -10.35 10.73 13.40
N SER A 171 -9.65 11.34 14.36
CA SER A 171 -10.15 12.46 15.16
C SER A 171 -9.08 13.55 15.31
N ASN A 172 -9.51 14.74 15.76
CA ASN A 172 -8.63 15.86 16.12
C ASN A 172 -7.66 16.28 14.99
N GLU A 173 -6.38 16.46 15.32
CA GLU A 173 -5.33 16.86 14.38
C GLU A 173 -5.10 15.83 13.27
N PHE A 174 -5.22 14.54 13.58
CA PHE A 174 -5.08 13.45 12.61
C PHE A 174 -6.16 13.53 11.51
N LEU A 175 -7.41 13.79 11.90
CA LEU A 175 -8.50 14.02 10.94
C LEU A 175 -8.25 15.30 10.12
N THR A 176 -7.84 16.37 10.79
CA THR A 176 -7.59 17.66 10.13
C THR A 176 -6.51 17.55 9.06
N THR A 177 -5.38 16.89 9.36
CA THR A 177 -4.31 16.67 8.39
C THR A 177 -4.75 15.78 7.24
N TYR A 178 -5.51 14.71 7.53
CA TYR A 178 -6.08 13.85 6.50
C TYR A 178 -7.01 14.63 5.56
N ASP A 179 -7.95 15.41 6.09
CA ASP A 179 -8.93 16.16 5.30
C ASP A 179 -8.27 17.22 4.42
N HIS A 180 -7.27 17.94 4.94
CA HIS A 180 -6.49 18.89 4.14
C HIS A 180 -5.77 18.21 2.97
N ALA A 181 -5.10 17.07 3.21
CA ALA A 181 -4.40 16.35 2.16
C ALA A 181 -5.37 15.86 1.06
N MET A 182 -6.52 15.31 1.46
CA MET A 182 -7.52 14.83 0.52
C MET A 182 -8.21 15.96 -0.24
N THR A 183 -8.38 17.13 0.38
CA THR A 183 -8.93 18.32 -0.29
C THR A 183 -7.98 18.83 -1.36
N GLN A 184 -6.71 19.04 -1.02
CA GLN A 184 -5.71 19.53 -1.97
C GLN A 184 -5.52 18.58 -3.17
N ALA A 185 -5.60 17.27 -2.95
CA ALA A 185 -5.50 16.28 -4.02
C ALA A 185 -6.69 16.31 -4.98
N ARG A 186 -7.91 16.49 -4.46
CA ARG A 186 -9.10 16.68 -5.30
C ARG A 186 -8.99 17.93 -6.15
N GLU A 187 -8.64 19.06 -5.55
CA GLU A 187 -8.46 20.33 -6.26
C GLU A 187 -7.39 20.22 -7.37
N SER A 188 -6.30 19.50 -7.10
CA SER A 188 -5.23 19.26 -8.09
C SER A 188 -5.74 18.45 -9.29
N MET A 189 -6.52 17.40 -9.04
CA MET A 189 -7.11 16.57 -10.09
C MET A 189 -8.14 17.36 -10.91
N GLU A 190 -9.01 18.11 -10.25
CA GLU A 190 -10.02 18.96 -10.89
C GLU A 190 -9.35 20.01 -11.80
N THR A 191 -8.33 20.70 -11.28
CA THR A 191 -7.55 21.69 -12.05
C THR A 191 -6.92 21.07 -13.30
N LEU A 192 -6.36 19.86 -13.20
CA LEU A 192 -5.79 19.15 -14.34
C LEU A 192 -6.86 18.88 -15.42
N LEU A 193 -8.05 18.45 -15.02
CA LEU A 193 -9.16 18.15 -15.93
C LEU A 193 -9.75 19.43 -16.57
N GLU A 194 -9.81 20.53 -15.84
CA GLU A 194 -10.23 21.84 -16.37
C GLU A 194 -9.25 22.37 -17.43
N ASN A 195 -7.95 22.34 -17.12
CA ASN A 195 -6.90 22.77 -18.04
C ASN A 195 -6.93 21.96 -19.35
N ARG A 196 -7.18 20.66 -19.25
CA ARG A 196 -7.35 19.78 -20.42
C ARG A 196 -8.53 20.23 -21.29
N LYS A 197 -9.70 20.51 -20.71
CA LYS A 197 -10.89 20.96 -21.45
C LYS A 197 -10.63 22.27 -22.20
N ILE A 198 -9.93 23.21 -21.56
CA ILE A 198 -9.55 24.49 -22.18
C ILE A 198 -8.63 24.24 -23.39
N HIS A 199 -7.61 23.39 -23.24
CA HIS A 199 -6.66 23.08 -24.32
C HIS A 199 -7.36 22.49 -25.55
N LEU A 200 -8.27 21.52 -25.35
CA LEU A 200 -9.04 20.92 -26.44
C LEU A 200 -9.93 21.94 -27.16
N THR A 201 -10.55 22.86 -26.41
CA THR A 201 -11.43 23.89 -26.99
C THR A 201 -10.67 24.92 -27.82
N ILE A 202 -9.41 25.21 -27.49
CA ILE A 202 -8.57 26.18 -28.23
C ILE A 202 -7.95 25.51 -29.46
N GLY A 203 -7.53 24.24 -29.38
CA GLY A 203 -6.92 23.51 -30.51
C GLY A 203 -7.89 23.22 -31.67
N GLU A 204 -9.20 23.33 -31.44
CA GLU A 204 -10.24 23.19 -32.47
C GLU A 204 -10.60 24.52 -33.19
N ARG A 205 -9.98 25.65 -32.82
CA ARG A 205 -10.13 26.96 -33.49
C ARG A 205 -8.95 27.30 -34.39
#